data_AF-A0A1E7IH65-F1
#
_entry.id   AF-A0A1E7IH65-F1
#
_cell.length_a   1.000
_cell.length_b   1.000
_cell.length_c   1.000
_cell.angle_alpha   90.00
_cell.angle_beta   90.00
_cell.angle_gamma   90.00
#
_symmetry.space_group_name_H-M   'P 1'
#
loop_
_entity.id
_entity.type
_entity.pdbx_description
1 polymer ?
#
loop_
_entity_poly.entity_id
_entity_poly.type
_entity_poly.pdbx_seq_one_letter_code
_entity_poly.pdbx_strand_id
1 'polypeptide(L)'
;MNKWTYRILMGLVFTIPLESMIAFPEIGTFSRMIGVLVAVSAFVCILLGKKAIKLNSVQSYALLYLLWSIVTFYWSVDIEKSYKSILTLSRLVVFLFVICQFAQKENEQIGLMKAYVYGSLFSSFSIIYSFINKQEYDFFRYSAYGFDPNDLGLTLALAIPMAWYVSFIDTSKIMSWVYRLIVPLLVFGITLTASRGAFVALLVALSFILWSLYRLPVKFKLLFMAFVLTTTLLIIKFAPVYSWERILSIGSELHTGSLSGRFTIWR
;
A
#
# COMPACT_ATOMS: atom_id res chain seq x y z
N MET A 1 14.95 -3.09 -24.62
CA MET A 1 14.43 -1.89 -23.92
C MET A 1 13.32 -2.21 -22.92
N ASN A 2 12.25 -2.92 -23.29
CA ASN A 2 11.13 -3.22 -22.37
C ASN A 2 11.55 -3.85 -21.03
N LYS A 3 12.55 -4.75 -21.02
CA LYS A 3 13.07 -5.36 -19.78
C LYS A 3 13.71 -4.35 -18.81
N TRP A 4 14.36 -3.31 -19.32
CA TRP A 4 14.97 -2.28 -18.48
C TRP A 4 13.91 -1.37 -17.88
N THR A 5 12.96 -0.88 -18.67
CA THR A 5 11.82 -0.10 -18.17
C THR A 5 11.03 -0.86 -17.11
N TYR A 6 10.78 -2.16 -17.32
CA TYR A 6 10.14 -3.00 -16.31
C TYR A 6 10.96 -3.12 -15.01
N ARG A 7 12.29 -3.24 -15.09
CA ARG A 7 13.15 -3.25 -13.87
C ARG A 7 13.12 -1.92 -13.13
N ILE A 8 13.10 -0.79 -13.84
CA ILE A 8 12.98 0.53 -13.21
C ILE A 8 11.58 0.67 -12.58
N LEU A 9 10.53 0.15 -13.23
CA LEU A 9 9.18 0.09 -12.68
C LEU A 9 9.12 -0.77 -11.41
N MET A 10 9.78 -1.93 -11.37
CA MET A 10 9.92 -2.72 -10.14
C MET A 10 10.61 -1.92 -9.04
N GLY A 11 11.67 -1.17 -9.37
CA GLY A 11 12.34 -0.26 -8.44
C GLY A 11 11.38 0.79 -7.89
N LEU A 12 10.58 1.42 -8.75
CA LEU A 12 9.56 2.38 -8.34
C LEU A 12 8.57 1.74 -7.36
N VAL A 13 8.00 0.59 -7.72
CA VAL A 13 7.02 -0.13 -6.89
C VAL A 13 7.60 -0.54 -5.54
N PHE A 14 8.87 -0.94 -5.50
CA PHE A 14 9.60 -1.20 -4.25
C PHE A 14 9.75 0.07 -3.40
N THR A 15 9.97 1.22 -4.01
CA THR A 15 10.13 2.48 -3.28
C THR A 15 8.82 3.13 -2.82
N ILE A 16 7.66 2.73 -3.33
CA ILE A 16 6.37 3.31 -2.92
C ILE A 16 6.15 3.17 -1.40
N PRO A 17 6.27 1.98 -0.78
CA PRO A 17 6.15 1.86 0.68
C PRO A 17 7.24 2.60 1.47
N LEU A 18 8.30 3.06 0.81
CA LEU A 18 9.46 3.75 1.39
C LEU A 18 9.44 5.26 1.16
N GLU A 19 8.43 5.77 0.45
CA GLU A 19 8.48 7.08 -0.19
C GLU A 19 8.85 8.21 0.77
N SER A 20 8.24 8.25 1.96
CA SER A 20 8.47 9.32 2.92
C SER A 20 9.71 9.13 3.80
N MET A 21 10.35 7.96 3.76
CA MET A 21 11.59 7.71 4.53
C MET A 21 12.81 8.34 3.86
N ILE A 22 12.80 8.43 2.53
CA ILE A 22 13.91 8.93 1.73
C ILE A 22 13.44 10.19 1.00
N ALA A 23 13.39 11.30 1.74
CA ALA A 23 13.05 12.61 1.22
C ALA A 23 14.27 13.54 1.27
N PHE A 24 14.57 14.20 0.15
CA PHE A 24 15.59 15.24 0.07
C PHE A 24 14.92 16.62 0.10
N PRO A 25 15.41 17.58 0.91
CA PRO A 25 14.75 18.87 1.12
C PRO A 25 14.43 19.65 -0.15
N GLU A 26 15.28 19.57 -1.19
CA GLU A 26 15.14 20.37 -2.41
C GLU A 26 14.63 19.58 -3.63
N ILE A 27 14.84 18.26 -3.64
CA ILE A 27 14.60 17.40 -4.83
C ILE A 27 13.27 16.63 -4.71
N GLY A 28 12.73 16.52 -3.49
CA GLY A 28 11.54 15.73 -3.19
C GLY A 28 11.85 14.29 -2.80
N THR A 29 10.88 13.39 -2.95
CA THR A 29 11.01 11.98 -2.55
C THR A 29 11.82 11.18 -3.57
N PHE A 30 12.58 10.20 -3.08
CA PHE A 30 13.34 9.28 -3.94
C PHE A 30 12.43 8.53 -4.93
N SER A 31 11.23 8.15 -4.48
CA SER A 31 10.20 7.53 -5.34
C SER A 31 9.78 8.43 -6.49
N ARG A 32 9.70 9.75 -6.29
CA ARG A 32 9.36 10.71 -7.34
C ARG A 32 10.44 10.77 -8.42
N MET A 33 11.72 10.72 -8.04
CA MET A 33 12.83 10.68 -9.00
C MET A 33 12.77 9.42 -9.87
N ILE A 34 12.58 8.25 -9.25
CA ILE A 34 12.42 6.99 -9.99
C ILE A 34 11.15 7.05 -10.86
N GLY A 35 10.07 7.66 -10.37
CA GLY A 35 8.84 7.87 -11.14
C GLY A 35 9.05 8.62 -12.44
N VAL A 36 9.85 9.70 -12.42
CA VAL A 36 10.21 10.44 -13.63
C VAL A 36 11.05 9.57 -14.57
N LEU A 37 12.03 8.82 -14.05
CA LEU A 37 12.83 7.90 -14.87
C LEU A 37 11.97 6.81 -15.53
N VAL A 38 10.97 6.28 -14.81
CA VAL A 38 10.00 5.32 -15.36
C VAL A 38 9.18 5.97 -16.48
N ALA A 39 8.65 7.18 -16.27
CA ALA A 39 7.85 7.88 -17.28
C ALA A 39 8.65 8.17 -18.55
N VAL A 40 9.90 8.67 -18.41
CA VAL A 40 10.79 8.94 -19.54
C VAL A 40 11.16 7.65 -20.28
N SER A 41 11.56 6.60 -19.55
CA SER A 41 11.92 5.31 -20.17
C SER A 41 10.73 4.62 -20.85
N ALA A 42 9.53 4.75 -20.28
CA ALA A 42 8.28 4.28 -20.88
C ALA A 42 7.96 5.03 -22.18
N PHE A 43 8.07 6.36 -22.16
CA PHE A 43 7.83 7.20 -23.34
C PHE A 43 8.78 6.85 -24.50
N VAL A 44 10.08 6.73 -24.22
CA VAL A 44 11.09 6.34 -25.22
C VAL A 44 10.80 4.94 -25.78
N CYS A 45 10.39 3.98 -24.94
CA CYS A 45 10.00 2.65 -25.40
C CYS A 45 8.79 2.65 -26.32
N ILE A 46 7.80 3.50 -26.05
CA ILE A 46 6.59 3.60 -26.87
C ILE A 46 6.92 4.21 -28.24
N LEU A 47 7.70 5.29 -28.27
CA LEU A 47 8.13 5.94 -29.51
C LEU A 47 8.94 5.01 -30.42
N LEU A 48 9.92 4.30 -29.86
CA LEU A 48 10.80 3.42 -30.63
C LEU A 48 10.13 2.08 -31.00
N GLY A 49 9.18 1.61 -30.18
CA GLY A 49 8.59 0.28 -30.31
C GLY A 49 7.43 0.17 -31.32
N LYS A 50 6.91 1.29 -31.85
CA LYS A 50 5.71 1.37 -32.71
C LYS A 50 4.51 0.54 -32.21
N LYS A 51 4.46 0.20 -30.92
CA LYS A 51 3.33 -0.53 -30.33
C LYS A 51 2.35 0.48 -29.76
N ALA A 52 1.18 0.56 -30.38
CA ALA A 52 0.07 1.33 -29.86
C ALA A 52 -0.28 0.88 -28.44
N ILE A 53 -0.52 1.84 -27.55
CA ILE A 53 -1.10 1.59 -26.24
C ILE A 53 -2.53 1.09 -26.49
N LYS A 54 -2.80 -0.18 -26.18
CA LYS A 54 -4.17 -0.69 -26.22
C LYS A 54 -4.89 -0.22 -24.97
N LEU A 55 -5.92 0.62 -25.11
CA LEU A 55 -6.77 0.97 -23.98
C LEU A 55 -7.57 -0.26 -23.54
N ASN A 56 -7.38 -0.67 -22.29
CA ASN A 56 -8.28 -1.57 -21.60
C ASN A 56 -9.38 -0.79 -20.86
N SER A 57 -10.42 -1.47 -20.39
CA SER A 57 -11.54 -0.82 -19.69
C SER A 57 -11.08 -0.03 -18.46
N VAL A 58 -10.09 -0.53 -17.71
CA VAL A 58 -9.57 0.13 -16.50
C VAL A 58 -8.91 1.48 -16.82
N GLN A 59 -8.07 1.51 -17.86
CA GLN A 59 -7.43 2.71 -18.37
C GLN A 59 -8.47 3.72 -18.88
N SER A 60 -9.50 3.24 -19.59
CA SER A 60 -10.61 4.10 -20.04
C SER A 60 -11.35 4.74 -18.87
N TYR A 61 -11.70 3.98 -17.83
CA TYR A 61 -12.36 4.54 -16.64
C TYR A 61 -11.46 5.53 -15.88
N ALA A 62 -10.16 5.23 -15.76
CA ALA A 62 -9.21 6.15 -15.13
C ALA A 62 -9.07 7.47 -15.90
N LEU A 63 -9.05 7.42 -17.23
CA LEU A 63 -9.05 8.61 -18.07
C LEU A 63 -10.36 9.40 -17.96
N LEU A 64 -11.50 8.72 -17.99
CA LEU A 64 -12.81 9.37 -17.79
C LEU A 64 -12.89 10.07 -16.43
N TYR A 65 -12.37 9.45 -15.38
CA TYR A 65 -12.32 10.05 -14.05
C TYR A 65 -11.38 11.27 -14.00
N LEU A 66 -10.22 11.21 -14.67
CA LEU A 66 -9.32 12.37 -14.79
C LEU A 66 -9.98 13.52 -15.57
N LEU A 67 -10.63 13.22 -16.69
CA LEU A 67 -11.36 14.21 -17.48
C LEU A 67 -12.50 14.83 -16.66
N TRP A 68 -13.27 14.02 -15.95
CA TRP A 68 -14.29 14.51 -15.04
C TRP A 68 -13.70 15.45 -13.97
N SER A 69 -12.56 15.09 -13.40
CA SER A 69 -11.86 15.92 -12.40
C SER A 69 -11.34 17.24 -12.98
N ILE A 70 -10.99 17.27 -14.26
CA ILE A 70 -10.60 18.50 -14.97
C ILE A 70 -11.84 19.38 -15.23
N VAL A 71 -12.98 18.77 -15.56
CA VAL A 71 -14.23 19.53 -15.75
C VAL A 71 -14.70 20.12 -14.43
N THR A 72 -14.62 19.37 -13.32
CA THR A 72 -15.02 19.86 -11.99
C THR A 72 -14.13 20.97 -11.44
N PHE A 73 -12.93 21.16 -12.01
CA PHE A 73 -12.04 22.27 -11.68
C PHE A 73 -12.72 23.63 -11.85
N TYR A 74 -13.53 23.80 -12.90
CA TYR A 74 -14.13 25.09 -13.26
C TYR A 74 -15.16 25.60 -12.24
N TRP A 75 -15.72 24.72 -11.42
CA TRP A 75 -16.65 25.07 -10.34
C TRP A 75 -16.09 24.71 -8.96
N SER A 76 -14.77 24.56 -8.84
CA SER A 76 -14.13 24.30 -7.54
C SER A 76 -14.12 25.56 -6.68
N VAL A 77 -14.44 25.38 -5.40
CA VAL A 77 -14.34 26.42 -4.37
C VAL A 77 -12.87 26.76 -4.07
N ASP A 78 -11.99 25.76 -4.09
CA ASP A 78 -10.55 25.90 -3.81
C ASP A 78 -9.75 25.46 -5.04
N ILE A 79 -9.48 26.43 -5.91
CA ILE A 79 -8.82 26.23 -7.19
C ILE A 79 -7.40 25.66 -6.99
N GLU A 80 -6.67 26.12 -5.97
CA GLU A 80 -5.29 25.69 -5.74
C GLU A 80 -5.23 24.22 -5.31
N LYS A 81 -6.11 23.79 -4.40
CA LYS A 81 -6.21 22.38 -4.00
C LYS A 81 -6.68 21.50 -5.16
N SER A 82 -7.63 21.96 -5.96
CA SER A 82 -8.08 21.22 -7.14
C SER A 82 -6.98 21.05 -8.17
N TYR A 83 -6.17 22.09 -8.42
CA TYR A 83 -5.02 22.01 -9.31
C TYR A 83 -4.01 20.96 -8.83
N LYS A 84 -3.64 20.98 -7.53
CA LYS A 84 -2.76 19.96 -6.93
C LYS A 84 -3.34 18.55 -7.06
N SER A 85 -4.66 18.41 -6.90
CA SER A 85 -5.36 17.13 -7.01
C SER A 85 -5.33 16.59 -8.44
N ILE A 86 -5.56 17.43 -9.45
CA ILE A 86 -5.47 17.04 -10.88
C ILE A 86 -4.04 16.63 -11.24
N LEU A 87 -3.02 17.32 -10.71
CA LEU A 87 -1.63 16.91 -10.89
C LEU A 87 -1.34 15.53 -10.27
N THR A 88 -1.89 15.24 -9.09
CA THR A 88 -1.76 13.91 -8.46
C THR A 88 -2.49 12.85 -9.28
N LEU A 89 -3.73 13.12 -9.71
CA LEU A 89 -4.51 12.18 -10.51
C LEU A 89 -3.86 11.89 -11.86
N SER A 90 -3.31 12.89 -12.54
CA SER A 90 -2.60 12.68 -13.81
C SER A 90 -1.37 11.79 -13.63
N ARG A 91 -0.60 11.95 -12.55
CA ARG A 91 0.53 11.06 -12.22
C ARG A 91 0.06 9.62 -11.98
N LEU A 92 -1.04 9.42 -11.26
CA LEU A 92 -1.61 8.09 -11.01
C LEU A 92 -2.10 7.43 -12.30
N VAL A 93 -2.74 8.19 -13.19
CA VAL A 93 -3.15 7.69 -14.51
C VAL A 93 -1.93 7.30 -15.34
N VAL A 94 -0.88 8.13 -15.40
CA VAL A 94 0.36 7.78 -16.10
C VAL A 94 0.97 6.50 -15.52
N PHE A 95 1.03 6.38 -14.20
CA PHE A 95 1.55 5.19 -13.53
C PHE A 95 0.74 3.92 -13.86
N LEU A 96 -0.59 4.01 -13.82
CA LEU A 96 -1.49 2.93 -14.24
C LEU A 96 -1.22 2.50 -15.68
N PHE A 97 -1.06 3.46 -16.60
CA PHE A 97 -0.76 3.18 -18.00
C PHE A 97 0.57 2.45 -18.17
N VAL A 98 1.60 2.87 -17.43
CA VAL A 98 2.90 2.19 -17.44
C VAL A 98 2.76 0.75 -16.92
N ILE A 99 2.06 0.51 -15.81
CA ILE A 99 1.85 -0.85 -15.30
C ILE A 99 1.15 -1.73 -16.34
N CYS A 100 0.03 -1.27 -16.91
CA CYS A 100 -0.72 -2.04 -17.92
C CYS A 100 0.10 -2.30 -19.18
N GLN A 101 1.03 -1.41 -19.55
CA GLN A 101 1.86 -1.57 -20.73
C GLN A 101 3.04 -2.51 -20.51
N PHE A 102 3.67 -2.48 -19.33
CA PHE A 102 4.94 -3.18 -19.05
C PHE A 102 4.82 -4.41 -18.13
N ALA A 103 3.66 -4.65 -17.51
CA ALA A 103 3.38 -5.84 -16.70
C ALA A 103 2.18 -6.63 -17.27
N GLN A 104 2.36 -7.13 -18.50
CA GLN A 104 1.32 -7.86 -19.23
C GLN A 104 1.31 -9.35 -18.90
N LYS A 105 2.47 -9.89 -18.51
CA LYS A 105 2.61 -11.31 -18.16
C LYS A 105 2.39 -11.52 -16.67
N GLU A 106 1.86 -12.68 -16.31
CA GLU A 106 1.66 -13.08 -14.91
C GLU A 106 2.95 -12.97 -14.09
N ASN A 107 4.08 -13.44 -14.64
CA ASN A 107 5.40 -13.31 -13.98
C ASN A 107 5.82 -11.85 -13.71
N GLU A 108 5.43 -10.91 -14.58
CA GLU A 108 5.73 -9.49 -14.41
C GLU A 108 4.83 -8.89 -13.32
N GLN A 109 3.55 -9.25 -13.28
CA GLN A 109 2.62 -8.81 -12.25
C GLN A 109 3.02 -9.33 -10.87
N ILE A 110 3.39 -10.62 -10.78
CA ILE A 110 3.95 -11.23 -9.56
C ILE A 110 5.24 -10.50 -9.15
N GLY A 111 6.10 -10.15 -10.11
CA GLY A 111 7.32 -9.39 -9.82
C GLY A 111 7.04 -8.02 -9.20
N LEU A 112 6.03 -7.29 -9.68
CA LEU A 112 5.60 -6.03 -9.06
C LEU A 112 5.02 -6.25 -7.65
N MET A 113 4.21 -7.29 -7.45
CA MET A 113 3.70 -7.64 -6.11
C MET A 113 4.84 -7.95 -5.14
N LYS A 114 5.84 -8.73 -5.57
CA LYS A 114 7.04 -9.02 -4.77
C LYS A 114 7.79 -7.74 -4.40
N ALA A 115 8.00 -6.84 -5.37
CA ALA A 115 8.66 -5.55 -5.15
C ALA A 115 7.93 -4.72 -4.08
N TYR A 116 6.60 -4.61 -4.18
CA TYR A 116 5.78 -3.89 -3.21
C TYR A 116 5.84 -4.52 -1.81
N VAL A 117 5.79 -5.85 -1.72
CA VAL A 117 5.89 -6.60 -0.46
C VAL A 117 7.25 -6.39 0.20
N TYR A 118 8.35 -6.41 -0.57
CA TYR A 118 9.68 -6.14 -0.02
C TYR A 118 9.85 -4.69 0.44
N GLY A 119 9.29 -3.72 -0.28
CA GLY A 119 9.25 -2.32 0.18
C GLY A 119 8.52 -2.21 1.51
N SER A 120 7.33 -2.84 1.60
CA SER A 120 6.49 -2.84 2.80
C SER A 120 7.14 -3.55 3.98
N LEU A 121 7.93 -4.59 3.72
CA LEU A 121 8.72 -5.27 4.74
C LEU A 121 9.72 -4.32 5.40
N PHE A 122 10.44 -3.51 4.61
CA PHE A 122 11.36 -2.53 5.15
C PHE A 122 10.61 -1.46 5.97
N SER A 123 9.45 -1.00 5.49
CA SER A 123 8.62 -0.06 6.25
C SER A 123 8.11 -0.64 7.56
N SER A 124 7.76 -1.93 7.56
CA SER A 124 7.38 -2.68 8.75
C SER A 124 8.54 -2.79 9.75
N PHE A 125 9.78 -2.98 9.29
CA PHE A 125 10.94 -2.94 10.18
C PHE A 125 11.18 -1.54 10.75
N SER A 126 10.97 -0.49 9.96
CA SER A 126 11.13 0.89 10.42
C SER A 126 10.16 1.25 11.54
N ILE A 127 8.87 0.92 11.41
CA ILE A 127 7.90 1.17 12.50
C ILE A 127 8.18 0.33 13.75
N ILE A 128 8.63 -0.92 13.59
CA ILE A 128 9.03 -1.77 14.73
C ILE A 128 10.27 -1.20 15.42
N TYR A 129 11.24 -0.68 14.65
CA TYR A 129 12.40 0.01 15.19
C TYR A 129 11.98 1.26 15.98
N SER A 130 11.07 2.08 15.44
CA SER A 130 10.53 3.23 16.17
C SER A 130 9.81 2.82 17.45
N PHE A 131 9.06 1.72 17.43
CA PHE A 131 8.41 1.15 18.61
C PHE A 131 9.42 0.72 19.70
N ILE A 132 10.45 -0.05 19.32
CA ILE A 132 11.49 -0.51 20.27
C ILE A 132 12.22 0.68 20.89
N ASN A 133 12.47 1.73 20.12
CA ASN A 133 13.14 2.95 20.58
C ASN A 133 12.20 3.99 21.19
N LYS A 134 10.91 3.69 21.34
CA LYS A 134 9.89 4.60 21.89
C LYS A 134 9.82 5.95 21.16
N GLN A 135 10.06 5.93 19.84
CA GLN A 135 9.93 7.07 18.96
C GLN A 135 8.48 7.18 18.50
N GLU A 136 7.70 7.95 19.25
CA GLU A 136 6.29 8.18 18.97
C GLU A 136 6.12 9.26 17.91
N TYR A 137 5.18 9.05 16.98
CA TYR A 137 4.76 10.07 16.00
C TYR A 137 3.81 11.08 16.65
N ASP A 138 2.82 10.58 17.37
CA ASP A 138 1.78 11.35 18.06
C ASP A 138 1.18 10.47 19.15
N PHE A 139 1.19 10.92 20.41
CA PHE A 139 0.71 10.23 21.62
C PHE A 139 0.44 8.72 21.46
N PHE A 140 1.44 7.89 21.75
CA PHE A 140 1.37 6.42 21.68
C PHE A 140 1.05 5.82 20.30
N ARG A 141 1.19 6.58 19.21
CA ARG A 141 1.18 6.07 17.83
C ARG A 141 2.60 5.99 17.31
N TYR A 142 2.88 4.90 16.62
CA TYR A 142 4.15 4.70 15.95
C TYR A 142 3.96 4.80 14.44
N SER A 143 4.96 5.34 13.77
CA SER A 143 5.04 5.36 12.32
C SER A 143 6.48 5.09 11.92
N ALA A 144 6.66 4.70 10.68
CA ALA A 144 7.97 4.77 10.08
C ALA A 144 8.38 6.24 9.86
N TYR A 145 9.68 6.50 9.79
CA TYR A 145 10.21 7.84 9.65
C TYR A 145 9.60 8.57 8.43
N GLY A 146 9.08 9.79 8.65
CA GLY A 146 8.46 10.63 7.62
C GLY A 146 7.06 10.21 7.17
N PHE A 147 6.51 9.08 7.63
CA PHE A 147 5.17 8.63 7.26
C PHE A 147 4.10 9.13 8.22
N ASP A 148 2.94 9.51 7.69
CA ASP A 148 1.72 9.54 8.50
C ASP A 148 1.31 8.09 8.85
N PRO A 149 0.96 7.78 10.12
CA PRO A 149 0.61 6.43 10.52
C PRO A 149 -0.61 5.86 9.78
N ASN A 150 -1.54 6.70 9.31
CA ASN A 150 -2.69 6.24 8.54
C ASN A 150 -2.28 5.76 7.15
N ASP A 151 -1.47 6.55 6.46
CA ASP A 151 -0.97 6.22 5.12
C ASP A 151 -0.07 4.98 5.17
N LEU A 152 0.80 4.88 6.17
CA LEU A 152 1.63 3.69 6.39
C LEU A 152 0.76 2.46 6.66
N GLY A 153 -0.22 2.56 7.56
CA GLY A 153 -1.10 1.44 7.89
C GLY A 153 -1.85 0.91 6.66
N LEU A 154 -2.37 1.79 5.81
CA LEU A 154 -3.01 1.40 4.54
C LEU A 154 -2.02 0.78 3.56
N THR A 155 -0.81 1.34 3.46
CA THR A 155 0.27 0.82 2.62
C THR A 155 0.62 -0.62 3.00
N LEU A 156 0.79 -0.89 4.30
CA LEU A 156 1.05 -2.23 4.84
C LEU A 156 -0.14 -3.18 4.63
N ALA A 157 -1.38 -2.69 4.80
CA ALA A 157 -2.58 -3.50 4.60
C ALA A 157 -2.70 -4.03 3.16
N LEU A 158 -2.34 -3.21 2.16
CA LEU A 158 -2.30 -3.63 0.75
C LEU A 158 -1.25 -4.72 0.48
N ALA A 159 -0.15 -4.75 1.23
CA ALA A 159 0.90 -5.75 1.05
C ALA A 159 0.49 -7.15 1.57
N ILE A 160 -0.47 -7.23 2.50
CA ILE A 160 -0.93 -8.50 3.09
C ILE A 160 -1.48 -9.48 2.04
N PRO A 161 -2.52 -9.14 1.24
CA PRO A 161 -3.06 -10.06 0.25
C PRO A 161 -2.04 -10.38 -0.85
N MET A 162 -1.16 -9.43 -1.19
CA MET A 162 -0.07 -9.66 -2.15
C MET A 162 0.95 -10.69 -1.63
N ALA A 163 1.44 -10.52 -0.40
CA ALA A 163 2.37 -11.46 0.23
C ALA A 163 1.74 -12.86 0.34
N TRP A 164 0.48 -12.90 0.75
CA TRP A 164 -0.26 -14.16 0.86
C TRP A 164 -0.39 -14.86 -0.50
N TYR A 165 -0.83 -14.16 -1.54
CA TYR A 165 -0.97 -14.69 -2.90
C TYR A 165 0.37 -15.20 -3.45
N VAL A 166 1.43 -14.40 -3.36
CA VAL A 166 2.78 -14.77 -3.80
C VAL A 166 3.30 -16.02 -3.09
N SER A 167 2.92 -16.24 -1.83
CA SER A 167 3.34 -17.42 -1.07
C SER A 167 2.87 -18.76 -1.66
N PHE A 168 1.83 -18.76 -2.50
CA PHE A 168 1.33 -19.97 -3.17
C PHE A 168 1.93 -20.19 -4.56
N ILE A 169 2.45 -19.13 -5.19
CA ILE A 169 2.93 -19.18 -6.57
C ILE A 169 4.45 -19.35 -6.63
N ASP A 170 5.15 -18.90 -5.60
CA ASP A 170 6.61 -19.04 -5.55
C ASP A 170 7.02 -20.52 -5.59
N THR A 171 7.99 -20.86 -6.45
CA THR A 171 8.48 -22.22 -6.64
C THR A 171 9.39 -22.66 -5.49
N SER A 172 10.03 -21.70 -4.80
CA SER A 172 10.88 -21.97 -3.66
C SER A 172 10.06 -22.10 -2.38
N LYS A 173 10.00 -23.30 -1.80
CA LYS A 173 9.33 -23.56 -0.51
C LYS A 173 9.80 -22.62 0.60
N ILE A 174 11.09 -22.27 0.61
CA ILE A 174 11.67 -21.35 1.59
C ILE A 174 11.07 -19.95 1.40
N MET A 175 11.06 -19.44 0.16
CA MET A 175 10.50 -18.12 -0.12
C MET A 175 9.01 -18.05 0.15
N SER A 176 8.25 -19.10 -0.18
CA SER A 176 6.83 -19.21 0.20
C SER A 176 6.63 -19.04 1.71
N TRP A 177 7.50 -19.63 2.54
CA TRP A 177 7.45 -19.44 3.99
C TRP A 177 7.86 -18.04 4.43
N VAL A 178 8.86 -17.44 3.78
CA VAL A 178 9.23 -16.04 4.03
C VAL A 178 8.03 -15.11 3.80
N TYR A 179 7.32 -15.22 2.66
CA TYR A 179 6.14 -14.40 2.40
C TYR A 179 5.02 -14.60 3.43
N ARG A 180 4.84 -15.82 3.93
CA ARG A 180 3.90 -16.09 5.03
C ARG A 180 4.32 -15.41 6.32
N LEU A 181 5.62 -15.43 6.64
CA LEU A 181 6.21 -14.76 7.82
C LEU A 181 6.19 -13.24 7.72
N ILE A 182 6.07 -12.67 6.51
CA ILE A 182 5.88 -11.22 6.34
C ILE A 182 4.49 -10.78 6.78
N VAL A 183 3.42 -11.55 6.51
CA VAL A 183 2.04 -11.21 6.90
C VAL A 183 1.88 -10.78 8.37
N PRO A 184 2.31 -11.54 9.40
CA PRO A 184 2.10 -11.17 10.80
C PRO A 184 2.93 -9.94 11.17
N LEU A 185 4.08 -9.74 10.53
CA LEU A 185 4.93 -8.58 10.72
C LEU A 185 4.20 -7.32 10.25
N LEU A 186 3.55 -7.40 9.08
CA LEU A 186 2.68 -6.33 8.56
C LEU A 186 1.48 -6.08 9.49
N VAL A 187 0.82 -7.14 9.98
CA VAL A 187 -0.31 -7.01 10.92
C VAL A 187 0.13 -6.33 12.23
N PHE A 188 1.28 -6.71 12.76
CA PHE A 188 1.86 -6.09 13.94
C PHE A 188 2.18 -4.61 13.68
N GLY A 189 2.83 -4.31 12.55
CA GLY A 189 3.09 -2.92 12.12
C GLY A 189 1.81 -2.09 12.01
N ILE A 190 0.75 -2.61 11.38
CA ILE A 190 -0.55 -1.92 11.29
C ILE A 190 -1.11 -1.62 12.69
N THR A 191 -0.97 -2.54 13.65
CA THR A 191 -1.50 -2.32 15.00
C THR A 191 -0.76 -1.19 15.72
N LEU A 192 0.55 -1.09 15.52
CA LEU A 192 1.39 -0.01 16.05
C LEU A 192 1.02 1.39 15.51
N THR A 193 0.42 1.47 14.30
CA THR A 193 -0.05 2.75 13.75
C THR A 193 -1.25 3.34 14.49
N ALA A 194 -2.01 2.48 15.20
CA ALA A 194 -3.32 2.79 15.78
C ALA A 194 -4.28 3.51 14.81
N SER A 195 -4.15 3.22 13.50
CA SER A 195 -5.03 3.78 12.47
C SER A 195 -6.29 2.94 12.31
N ARG A 196 -7.44 3.60 12.53
CA ARG A 196 -8.77 2.99 12.36
C ARG A 196 -9.03 2.57 10.92
N GLY A 197 -8.66 3.42 9.96
CA GLY A 197 -8.81 3.12 8.54
C GLY A 197 -7.93 1.95 8.11
N ALA A 198 -6.70 1.89 8.62
CA ALA A 198 -5.80 0.76 8.37
C ALA A 198 -6.31 -0.53 9.00
N PHE A 199 -6.93 -0.47 10.18
CA PHE A 199 -7.54 -1.64 10.82
C PHE A 199 -8.72 -2.19 10.00
N VAL A 200 -9.59 -1.33 9.45
CA VAL A 200 -10.65 -1.76 8.54
C VAL A 200 -10.07 -2.40 7.28
N ALA A 201 -9.04 -1.79 6.67
CA ALA A 201 -8.35 -2.36 5.52
C ALA A 201 -7.69 -3.72 5.84
N LEU A 202 -7.14 -3.87 7.04
CA LEU A 202 -6.62 -5.13 7.55
C LEU A 202 -7.72 -6.20 7.64
N LEU A 203 -8.91 -5.89 8.15
CA LEU A 203 -10.03 -6.85 8.18
C LEU A 203 -10.41 -7.32 6.78
N VAL A 204 -10.43 -6.41 5.81
CA VAL A 204 -10.67 -6.77 4.40
C VAL A 204 -9.56 -7.67 3.87
N ALA A 205 -8.30 -7.33 4.12
CA ALA A 205 -7.14 -8.15 3.73
C ALA A 205 -7.17 -9.56 4.37
N LEU A 206 -7.53 -9.66 5.66
CA LEU A 206 -7.66 -10.93 6.35
C LEU A 206 -8.85 -11.75 5.84
N SER A 207 -9.95 -11.12 5.45
CA SER A 207 -11.10 -11.84 4.87
C SER A 207 -10.73 -12.56 3.58
N PHE A 208 -9.87 -11.96 2.75
CA PHE A 208 -9.29 -12.63 1.57
C PHE A 208 -8.46 -13.86 1.95
N ILE A 209 -7.64 -13.75 3.00
CA ILE A 209 -6.85 -14.88 3.52
C ILE A 209 -7.78 -16.00 4.02
N LEU A 210 -8.75 -15.67 4.87
CA LEU A 210 -9.72 -16.64 5.41
C LEU A 210 -10.50 -17.34 4.29
N TRP A 211 -10.91 -16.58 3.27
CA TRP A 211 -11.53 -17.15 2.09
C TRP A 211 -10.57 -18.09 1.38
N SER A 212 -9.30 -17.79 1.20
CA SER A 212 -8.39 -18.77 0.55
C SER A 212 -8.21 -20.09 1.35
N LEU A 213 -8.43 -20.09 2.67
CA LEU A 213 -8.19 -21.25 3.53
C LEU A 213 -9.09 -22.46 3.20
N TYR A 214 -10.30 -22.27 2.65
CA TYR A 214 -11.17 -23.43 2.37
C TYR A 214 -10.54 -24.41 1.37
N ARG A 215 -9.65 -23.93 0.50
CA ARG A 215 -8.95 -24.72 -0.52
C ARG A 215 -7.69 -25.43 0.01
N LEU A 216 -7.28 -25.16 1.25
CA LEU A 216 -6.00 -25.61 1.78
C LEU A 216 -6.12 -26.87 2.64
N PRO A 217 -5.07 -27.72 2.68
CA PRO A 217 -5.06 -28.94 3.49
C PRO A 217 -5.12 -28.61 4.99
N VAL A 218 -5.72 -29.51 5.77
CA VAL A 218 -5.95 -29.31 7.23
C VAL A 218 -4.67 -28.98 7.99
N LYS A 219 -3.54 -29.60 7.64
CA LYS A 219 -2.23 -29.29 8.26
C LYS A 219 -1.85 -27.81 8.12
N PHE A 220 -2.16 -27.22 6.97
CA PHE A 220 -1.89 -25.82 6.71
C PHE A 220 -2.85 -24.90 7.44
N LYS A 221 -4.12 -25.29 7.57
CA LYS A 221 -5.11 -24.58 8.40
C LYS A 221 -4.66 -24.52 9.86
N LEU A 222 -4.17 -25.64 10.42
CA LEU A 222 -3.66 -25.70 11.79
C LEU A 222 -2.43 -24.80 11.99
N LEU A 223 -1.47 -24.83 11.06
CA LEU A 223 -0.30 -23.95 11.09
C LEU A 223 -0.72 -22.47 11.01
N PHE A 224 -1.66 -22.13 10.14
CA PHE A 224 -2.20 -20.78 10.04
C PHE A 224 -2.93 -20.34 11.33
N MET A 225 -3.73 -21.22 11.94
CA MET A 225 -4.40 -20.90 13.22
C MET A 225 -3.41 -20.70 14.36
N ALA A 226 -2.39 -21.57 14.48
CA ALA A 226 -1.32 -21.39 15.45
C ALA A 226 -0.59 -20.06 15.24
N PHE A 227 -0.40 -19.68 13.98
CA PHE A 227 0.26 -18.45 13.58
C PHE A 227 -0.56 -17.18 13.84
N VAL A 228 -1.87 -17.22 13.60
CA VAL A 228 -2.79 -16.15 14.00
C VAL A 228 -2.76 -16.02 15.51
N LEU A 229 -2.85 -17.14 16.25
CA LEU A 229 -2.82 -17.13 17.70
C LEU A 229 -1.53 -16.51 18.25
N THR A 230 -0.35 -16.90 17.75
CA THR A 230 0.91 -16.31 18.19
C THR A 230 0.99 -14.82 17.87
N THR A 231 0.55 -14.41 16.68
CA THR A 231 0.51 -13.00 16.29
C THR A 231 -0.41 -12.20 17.22
N THR A 232 -1.62 -12.70 17.50
CA THR A 232 -2.57 -12.08 18.42
C THR A 232 -1.99 -11.96 19.83
N LEU A 233 -1.35 -13.01 20.36
CA LEU A 233 -0.71 -12.98 21.67
C LEU A 233 0.43 -11.96 21.74
N LEU A 234 1.24 -11.84 20.68
CA LEU A 234 2.29 -10.83 20.59
C LEU A 234 1.70 -9.42 20.57
N ILE A 235 0.63 -9.19 19.81
CA ILE A 235 -0.03 -7.89 19.77
C ILE A 235 -0.61 -7.54 21.14
N ILE A 236 -1.31 -8.46 21.82
CA ILE A 236 -1.87 -8.19 23.16
C ILE A 236 -0.76 -7.87 24.16
N LYS A 237 0.38 -8.55 24.08
CA LYS A 237 1.50 -8.36 25.02
C LYS A 237 2.27 -7.06 24.77
N PHE A 238 2.44 -6.65 23.52
CA PHE A 238 3.36 -5.57 23.16
C PHE A 238 2.67 -4.30 22.64
N ALA A 239 1.45 -4.37 22.13
CA ALA A 239 0.76 -3.18 21.65
C ALA A 239 0.34 -2.29 22.82
N PRO A 240 0.56 -0.96 22.74
CA PRO A 240 0.10 -0.02 23.76
C PRO A 240 -1.42 -0.10 23.97
N VAL A 241 -1.87 0.06 25.23
CA VAL A 241 -3.31 0.09 25.57
C VAL A 241 -4.04 1.18 24.78
N TYR A 242 -3.39 2.34 24.61
CA TYR A 242 -3.92 3.43 23.79
C TYR A 242 -4.24 3.03 22.35
N SER A 243 -3.41 2.19 21.72
CA SER A 243 -3.65 1.72 20.34
C SER A 243 -4.98 0.95 20.26
N TRP A 244 -5.29 0.16 21.29
CA TRP A 244 -6.56 -0.55 21.40
C TRP A 244 -7.73 0.39 21.64
N GLU A 245 -7.62 1.32 22.58
CA GLU A 245 -8.68 2.30 22.87
C GLU A 245 -9.07 3.10 21.62
N ARG A 246 -8.06 3.53 20.85
CA ARG A 246 -8.27 4.28 19.61
C ARG A 246 -8.92 3.43 18.51
N ILE A 247 -8.54 2.16 18.36
CA ILE A 247 -9.20 1.26 17.39
C ILE A 247 -10.64 0.97 17.82
N LEU A 248 -10.88 0.71 19.10
CA LEU A 248 -12.21 0.39 19.64
C LEU A 248 -13.17 1.59 19.62
N SER A 249 -12.64 2.82 19.71
CA SER A 249 -13.44 4.04 19.60
C SER A 249 -14.12 4.24 18.23
N ILE A 250 -13.85 3.40 17.22
CA ILE A 250 -14.62 3.38 15.96
C ILE A 250 -16.11 3.18 16.26
N GLY A 251 -16.46 2.28 17.20
CA GLY A 251 -17.85 2.00 17.53
C GLY A 251 -18.56 3.22 18.11
N SER A 252 -17.94 3.90 19.06
CA SER A 252 -18.52 5.11 19.66
C SER A 252 -18.58 6.29 18.70
N GLU A 253 -17.64 6.43 17.76
CA GLU A 253 -17.68 7.47 16.71
C GLU A 253 -18.79 7.24 15.68
N LEU A 254 -19.13 5.98 15.38
CA LEU A 254 -20.26 5.63 14.52
C LEU A 254 -21.59 6.01 15.19
N HIS A 255 -21.72 5.78 16.50
CA HIS A 255 -22.93 6.15 17.24
C HIS A 255 -23.09 7.66 17.46
N THR A 256 -21.99 8.38 17.68
CA THR A 256 -22.00 9.84 17.88
C THR A 256 -22.07 10.62 16.57
N GLY A 257 -21.95 9.95 15.42
CA GLY A 257 -22.10 10.57 14.10
C GLY A 257 -21.03 11.61 13.79
N SER A 258 -19.86 11.54 14.41
CA SER A 258 -18.77 12.49 14.16
C SER A 258 -17.79 12.00 13.09
N LEU A 259 -17.55 10.67 12.97
CA LEU A 259 -16.54 10.06 12.09
C LEU A 259 -15.25 10.90 12.04
N SER A 260 -14.68 11.21 13.22
CA SER A 260 -13.51 12.09 13.36
C SER A 260 -13.72 13.49 12.75
N GLY A 261 -14.89 14.09 12.99
CA GLY A 261 -15.27 15.42 12.49
C GLY A 261 -15.63 15.48 11.01
N ARG A 262 -15.64 14.36 10.27
CA ARG A 262 -15.93 14.36 8.82
C ARG A 262 -17.35 14.78 8.52
N PHE A 263 -18.33 14.40 9.35
CA PHE A 263 -19.71 14.85 9.17
C PHE A 263 -19.86 16.37 9.32
N THR A 264 -18.99 17.02 10.10
CA THR A 264 -18.97 18.47 10.23
C THR A 264 -18.52 19.18 8.95
N ILE A 265 -17.79 18.50 8.05
CA ILE A 265 -17.31 19.07 6.78
C ILE A 265 -18.44 19.14 5.73
N TRP A 266 -19.40 18.21 5.80
CA TRP A 266 -20.50 18.08 4.83
C TRP A 266 -21.80 18.74 5.28
N ARG A 267 -21.78 19.41 6.44
CA ARG A 267 -22.91 20.13 7.02
C ARG A 267 -22.81 21.61 6.70
#